data_AF-A0A960MGH0-F1
#
_entry.id   AF-A0A960MGH0-F1
#
_cell.length_a   1.000
_cell.length_b   1.000
_cell.length_c   1.000
_cell.angle_alpha   90.00
_cell.angle_beta   90.00
_cell.angle_gamma   90.00
#
_symmetry.space_group_name_H-M   'P 1'
#
loop_
_entity.id
_entity.type
_entity.pdbx_description
1 polymer ?
#
loop_
_entity_poly.entity_id
_entity_poly.type
_entity_poly.pdbx_seq_one_letter_code
_entity_poly.pdbx_strand_id
1 'polypeptide(L)'
;MKRCLVGFSVSLCSFLQALPSGGQVIQGTATLSKNSSTIEAHGKAIIQWDQFNIGPGESVSFTQSQPKMGVLNRITGGSLSTILGSLEANCPIYLINGKGVYIGGNAQINTAGFIASTADISNESFWGQKELAFHHLQEGEIVNLGAISSREGDVILIARSIKNRGRIYAPQGQVILTTTEMVIHPQEKRQIFIRPEKGVEEGIDNSGLIEAQAIHLETGSPYAHAINHSGVMKTFSIQEEKGRIFLVAHQGDIAVNGELTAPSGTIELAAENISVLKEGALDTSEDYHAGCVTLKGLESIQVEKGAKFVTNSYLQGDGGEITLWSGEKLIFEGEAQS
;
A
#
# COMPACT_ATOMS: atom_id res chain seq x y z
N MET A 1 21.86 69.76 -13.14
CA MET A 1 22.21 68.34 -13.39
C MET A 1 21.58 67.49 -12.29
N LYS A 2 20.42 66.86 -12.57
CA LYS A 2 19.72 65.99 -11.61
C LYS A 2 20.28 64.57 -11.75
N ARG A 3 20.91 64.04 -10.70
CA ARG A 3 21.38 62.66 -10.64
C ARG A 3 20.20 61.77 -10.23
N CYS A 4 19.79 60.89 -11.13
CA CYS A 4 18.76 59.88 -10.88
C CYS A 4 19.45 58.66 -10.27
N LEU A 5 19.18 58.37 -9.00
CA LEU A 5 19.65 57.16 -8.33
C LEU A 5 18.70 56.01 -8.72
N VAL A 6 19.19 55.03 -9.47
CA VAL A 6 18.45 53.81 -9.79
C VAL A 6 18.70 52.81 -8.66
N GLY A 7 17.70 52.62 -7.79
CA GLY A 7 17.74 51.61 -6.74
C GLY A 7 17.44 50.23 -7.32
N PHE A 8 18.40 49.32 -7.26
CA PHE A 8 18.23 47.91 -7.63
C PHE A 8 17.61 47.18 -6.43
N SER A 9 16.29 46.94 -6.48
CA SER A 9 15.61 46.10 -5.50
C SER A 9 15.93 44.63 -5.80
N VAL A 10 16.80 44.02 -5.00
CA VAL A 10 16.99 42.57 -5.01
C VAL A 10 15.79 41.97 -4.29
N SER A 11 14.78 41.56 -5.05
CA SER A 11 13.68 40.75 -4.54
C SER A 11 14.24 39.38 -4.19
N LEU A 12 14.52 39.13 -2.90
CA LEU A 12 14.77 37.78 -2.41
C LEU A 12 13.50 36.97 -2.68
N CYS A 13 13.54 36.15 -3.72
CA CYS A 13 12.53 35.13 -3.95
C CYS A 13 12.71 34.13 -2.80
N SER A 14 11.89 34.25 -1.75
CA SER A 14 11.76 33.22 -0.74
C SER A 14 11.36 31.95 -1.49
N PHE A 15 12.25 30.95 -1.52
CA PHE A 15 11.83 29.61 -1.89
C PHE A 15 10.67 29.26 -0.94
N LEU A 16 9.46 29.17 -1.47
CA LEU A 16 8.33 28.63 -0.73
C LEU A 16 8.74 27.20 -0.37
N GLN A 17 9.11 26.95 0.88
CA GLN A 17 9.40 25.59 1.34
C GLN A 17 8.13 24.76 1.12
N ALA A 18 8.23 23.67 0.37
CA ALA A 18 7.09 22.83 0.03
C ALA A 18 6.90 21.75 1.10
N LEU A 19 6.95 22.19 2.37
CA LEU A 19 6.73 21.40 3.58
C LEU A 19 5.25 21.44 4.00
N PRO A 20 4.81 20.57 4.95
CA PRO A 20 3.46 20.62 5.48
C PRO A 20 3.15 21.99 6.10
N SER A 21 1.91 22.46 5.96
CA SER A 21 1.49 23.76 6.50
C SER A 21 0.08 23.75 7.09
N GLY A 22 -0.20 24.71 7.95
CA GLY A 22 -1.49 24.80 8.65
C GLY A 22 -1.66 23.72 9.72
N GLY A 23 -0.55 23.16 10.22
CA GLY A 23 -0.57 22.09 11.21
C GLY A 23 -1.16 22.54 12.55
N GLN A 24 -2.22 21.87 12.99
CA GLN A 24 -2.85 22.06 14.29
C GLN A 24 -3.01 20.71 14.99
N VAL A 25 -2.44 20.59 16.20
CA VAL A 25 -2.68 19.43 17.05
C VAL A 25 -4.09 19.52 17.62
N ILE A 26 -4.97 18.60 17.22
CA ILE A 26 -6.37 18.57 17.66
C ILE A 26 -6.59 17.60 18.83
N GLN A 27 -5.71 16.61 18.99
CA GLN A 27 -5.73 15.68 20.12
C GLN A 27 -4.34 15.11 20.40
N GLY A 28 -4.02 14.88 21.68
CA GLY A 28 -2.70 14.41 22.11
C GLY A 28 -1.66 15.51 22.23
N THR A 29 -0.39 15.13 22.31
CA THR A 29 0.73 16.07 22.47
C THR A 29 1.71 15.90 21.32
N ALA A 30 1.87 16.95 20.52
CA ALA A 30 2.91 17.05 19.51
C ALA A 30 3.42 18.49 19.40
N THR A 31 4.72 18.64 19.19
CA THR A 31 5.38 19.93 18.95
C THR A 31 5.78 19.98 17.48
N LEU A 32 5.30 21.00 16.77
CA LEU A 32 5.64 21.23 15.37
C LEU A 32 6.72 22.31 15.32
N SER A 33 7.83 22.02 14.67
CA SER A 33 8.84 23.04 14.34
C SER A 33 8.24 24.16 13.48
N LYS A 34 8.88 25.33 13.45
CA LYS A 34 8.35 26.53 12.76
C LYS A 34 8.01 26.30 11.29
N ASN A 35 8.76 25.45 10.60
CA ASN A 35 8.57 25.05 9.21
C ASN A 35 7.94 23.65 9.07
N SER A 36 7.54 23.00 10.16
CA SER A 36 6.98 21.64 10.19
C SER A 36 7.85 20.55 9.55
N SER A 37 9.17 20.77 9.44
CA SER A 37 10.11 19.72 9.00
C SER A 37 10.38 18.69 10.08
N THR A 38 10.18 19.06 11.34
CA THR A 38 10.31 18.17 12.50
C THR A 38 9.06 18.24 13.35
N ILE A 39 8.52 17.07 13.68
CA ILE A 39 7.35 16.88 14.55
C ILE A 39 7.77 15.94 15.69
N GLU A 40 7.69 16.44 16.91
CA GLU A 40 7.98 15.66 18.11
C GLU A 40 6.69 15.31 18.83
N ALA A 41 6.32 14.04 18.87
CA ALA A 41 5.09 13.56 19.50
C ALA A 41 5.36 12.78 20.78
N HIS A 42 4.43 12.89 21.73
CA HIS A 42 4.45 12.18 23.00
C HIS A 42 3.16 11.36 23.18
N GLY A 43 3.23 10.07 22.87
CA GLY A 43 2.06 9.19 22.77
C GLY A 43 1.27 9.45 21.49
N LYS A 44 0.01 9.02 21.44
CA LYS A 44 -0.84 9.24 20.25
C LYS A 44 -1.04 10.74 20.01
N ALA A 45 -1.04 11.14 18.75
CA ALA A 45 -1.37 12.50 18.35
C ALA A 45 -2.23 12.50 17.08
N ILE A 46 -3.15 13.45 17.02
CA ILE A 46 -3.94 13.75 15.83
C ILE A 46 -3.61 15.19 15.44
N ILE A 47 -3.07 15.36 14.24
CA ILE A 47 -2.66 16.62 13.67
C ILE A 47 -3.49 16.85 12.41
N GLN A 48 -4.21 17.97 12.39
CA GLN A 48 -4.91 18.43 11.21
C GLN A 48 -4.01 19.38 10.43
N TRP A 49 -4.04 19.28 9.10
CA TRP A 49 -3.22 20.07 8.19
C TRP A 49 -4.07 20.71 7.10
N ASP A 50 -3.70 21.91 6.67
CA ASP A 50 -4.26 22.49 5.44
C ASP A 50 -3.69 21.76 4.21
N GLN A 51 -2.38 21.50 4.22
CA GLN A 51 -1.69 20.71 3.21
C GLN A 51 -0.55 19.91 3.84
N PHE A 52 -0.28 18.74 3.27
CA PHE A 52 0.84 17.91 3.64
C PHE A 52 1.63 17.55 2.37
N ASN A 53 2.61 18.39 2.06
CA ASN A 53 3.51 18.23 0.93
C ASN A 53 4.95 18.11 1.43
N ILE A 54 5.81 17.44 0.67
CA ILE A 54 7.26 17.40 0.93
C ILE A 54 7.95 17.62 -0.41
N GLY A 55 8.60 18.77 -0.60
CA GLY A 55 9.27 19.10 -1.85
C GLY A 55 10.51 18.24 -2.15
N PRO A 56 11.02 18.27 -3.39
CA PRO A 56 12.26 17.60 -3.73
C PRO A 56 13.43 18.10 -2.88
N GLY A 57 14.18 17.18 -2.27
CA GLY A 57 15.30 17.51 -1.38
C GLY A 57 14.89 18.02 0.01
N GLU A 58 13.59 18.10 0.30
CA GLU A 58 13.08 18.40 1.63
C GLU A 58 12.80 17.12 2.41
N SER A 59 12.75 17.24 3.73
CA SER A 59 12.48 16.12 4.63
C SER A 59 11.54 16.53 5.75
N VAL A 60 10.61 15.64 6.08
CA VAL A 60 9.77 15.71 7.28
C VAL A 60 10.14 14.54 8.19
N SER A 61 10.44 14.81 9.45
CA SER A 61 10.81 13.82 10.45
C SER A 61 9.82 13.80 11.61
N PHE A 62 9.26 12.64 11.93
CA PHE A 62 8.48 12.40 13.13
C PHE A 62 9.31 11.64 14.16
N THR A 63 9.43 12.19 15.37
CA THR A 63 10.04 11.51 16.50
C THR A 63 9.02 11.32 17.60
N GLN A 64 8.88 10.08 18.05
CA GLN A 64 7.91 9.64 19.04
C GLN A 64 8.62 8.98 20.23
N SER A 65 8.36 9.48 21.44
CA SER A 65 8.93 8.92 22.67
C SER A 65 8.33 7.57 23.09
N GLN A 66 7.15 7.22 22.57
CA GLN A 66 6.48 5.93 22.75
C GLN A 66 6.23 5.27 21.38
N PRO A 67 7.24 4.65 20.74
CA PRO A 67 7.27 4.40 19.29
C PRO A 67 6.14 3.52 18.74
N LYS A 68 5.46 2.72 19.58
CA LYS A 68 4.28 1.93 19.20
C LYS A 68 3.01 2.77 19.00
N MET A 69 3.01 4.04 19.41
CA MET A 69 1.88 4.95 19.26
C MET A 69 1.98 5.70 17.94
N GLY A 70 0.96 5.57 17.10
CA GLY A 70 0.91 6.24 15.81
C GLY A 70 0.60 7.73 15.90
N VAL A 71 0.94 8.46 14.83
CA VAL A 71 0.54 9.86 14.62
C VAL A 71 -0.37 9.94 13.41
N LEU A 72 -1.58 10.47 13.61
CA LEU A 72 -2.55 10.70 12.55
C LEU A 72 -2.39 12.11 11.99
N ASN A 73 -2.17 12.20 10.69
CA ASN A 73 -2.10 13.43 9.91
C ASN A 73 -3.33 13.48 8.99
N ARG A 74 -4.31 14.35 9.31
CA ARG A 74 -5.52 14.54 8.51
C ARG A 74 -5.42 15.83 7.71
N ILE A 75 -5.57 15.74 6.40
CA ILE A 75 -5.51 16.90 5.50
C ILE A 75 -6.93 17.38 5.21
N THR A 76 -7.21 18.66 5.46
CA THR A 76 -8.54 19.27 5.29
C THR A 76 -8.58 20.42 4.28
N GLY A 77 -7.44 20.93 3.82
CA GLY A 77 -7.38 22.09 2.91
C GLY A 77 -7.66 21.79 1.43
N GLY A 78 -8.15 20.59 1.11
CA GLY A 78 -8.70 20.27 -0.21
C GLY A 78 -7.69 20.10 -1.35
N SER A 79 -6.39 19.99 -1.05
CA SER A 79 -5.33 19.70 -2.02
C SER A 79 -4.81 18.26 -1.88
N LEU A 80 -4.30 17.70 -2.98
CA LEU A 80 -3.60 16.41 -3.03
C LEU A 80 -2.32 16.47 -2.18
N SER A 81 -2.04 15.42 -1.40
CA SER A 81 -0.75 15.28 -0.72
C SER A 81 0.32 14.86 -1.72
N THR A 82 1.35 15.68 -1.92
CA THR A 82 2.44 15.44 -2.87
C THR A 82 3.76 15.26 -2.12
N ILE A 83 4.26 14.03 -2.10
CA ILE A 83 5.50 13.64 -1.43
C ILE A 83 6.58 13.42 -2.50
N LEU A 84 7.48 14.39 -2.64
CA LEU A 84 8.60 14.36 -3.59
C LEU A 84 9.97 14.25 -2.91
N GLY A 85 10.03 14.49 -1.59
CA GLY A 85 11.20 14.34 -0.74
C GLY A 85 11.10 13.16 0.22
N SER A 86 11.62 13.33 1.44
CA SER A 86 11.72 12.28 2.45
C SER A 86 10.72 12.44 3.61
N LEU A 87 10.08 11.34 3.99
CA LEU A 87 9.29 11.23 5.23
C LEU A 87 9.92 10.16 6.11
N GLU A 88 10.48 10.58 7.24
CA GLU A 88 11.13 9.69 8.22
C GLU A 88 10.33 9.64 9.50
N ALA A 89 10.07 8.45 10.05
CA ALA A 89 9.41 8.31 11.35
C ALA A 89 9.88 7.09 12.13
N ASN A 90 10.05 7.21 13.44
CA ASN A 90 10.26 6.07 14.33
C ASN A 90 8.95 5.47 14.87
N CYS A 91 7.80 5.88 14.33
CA CYS A 91 6.47 5.43 14.72
C CYS A 91 5.58 5.20 13.50
N PRO A 92 4.40 4.57 13.68
CA PRO A 92 3.41 4.46 12.61
C PRO A 92 2.86 5.84 12.21
N ILE A 93 2.80 6.11 10.90
CA ILE A 93 2.23 7.33 10.34
C ILE A 93 0.94 7.00 9.60
N TYR A 94 -0.12 7.73 9.91
CA TYR A 94 -1.39 7.68 9.21
C TYR A 94 -1.53 9.00 8.43
N LEU A 95 -1.64 8.93 7.11
CA LEU A 95 -1.79 10.06 6.21
C LEU A 95 -3.17 9.99 5.55
N ILE A 96 -4.10 10.79 6.06
CA ILE A 96 -5.51 10.77 5.64
C ILE A 96 -5.78 11.98 4.76
N ASN A 97 -5.98 11.74 3.46
CA ASN A 97 -6.31 12.79 2.50
C ASN A 97 -7.29 12.28 1.44
N GLY A 98 -8.54 12.74 1.53
CA GLY A 98 -9.59 12.39 0.57
C GLY A 98 -9.34 12.84 -0.87
N LYS A 99 -8.40 13.77 -1.09
CA LYS A 99 -7.97 14.20 -2.43
C LYS A 99 -6.89 13.33 -3.04
N GLY A 100 -6.40 12.33 -2.31
CA GLY A 100 -5.38 11.39 -2.77
C GLY A 100 -4.01 11.61 -2.15
N VAL A 101 -3.08 10.75 -2.52
CA VAL A 101 -1.66 10.82 -2.14
C VAL A 101 -0.80 10.45 -3.33
N TYR A 102 0.13 11.33 -3.71
CA TYR A 102 1.09 11.10 -4.78
C TYR A 102 2.51 11.06 -4.20
N ILE A 103 3.21 9.95 -4.44
CA ILE A 103 4.59 9.72 -3.99
C ILE A 103 5.48 9.67 -5.24
N GLY A 104 6.32 10.69 -5.41
CA GLY A 104 7.16 10.87 -6.60
C GLY A 104 8.32 9.86 -6.68
N GLY A 105 8.89 9.68 -7.86
CA GLY A 105 9.89 8.63 -8.12
C GLY A 105 11.17 8.68 -7.29
N ASN A 106 11.56 9.87 -6.80
CA ASN A 106 12.72 10.04 -5.92
C ASN A 106 12.34 10.13 -4.43
N ALA A 107 11.05 10.05 -4.11
CA ALA A 107 10.57 10.18 -2.75
C ALA A 107 10.86 8.91 -1.93
N GLN A 108 11.13 9.11 -0.64
CA GLN A 108 11.39 8.03 0.30
C GLN A 108 10.52 8.19 1.53
N ILE A 109 9.72 7.19 1.84
CA ILE A 109 8.94 7.11 3.07
C ILE A 109 9.53 5.97 3.89
N ASN A 110 10.08 6.27 5.06
CA ASN A 110 10.69 5.31 5.96
C ASN A 110 10.08 5.48 7.36
N THR A 111 9.18 4.59 7.74
CA THR A 111 8.45 4.69 9.01
C THR A 111 8.46 3.36 9.78
N ALA A 112 7.92 3.33 11.00
CA ALA A 112 7.69 2.06 11.70
C ALA A 112 6.42 1.34 11.22
N GLY A 113 5.58 2.04 10.45
CA GLY A 113 4.34 1.57 9.83
C GLY A 113 3.74 2.73 9.04
N PHE A 114 3.06 2.45 7.92
CA PHE A 114 2.56 3.51 7.06
C PHE A 114 1.15 3.19 6.57
N ILE A 115 0.21 4.07 6.88
CA ILE A 115 -1.14 4.00 6.33
C ILE A 115 -1.40 5.28 5.54
N ALA A 116 -1.72 5.16 4.26
CA ALA A 116 -2.25 6.27 3.47
C ALA A 116 -3.67 5.94 3.03
N SER A 117 -4.59 6.88 3.22
CA SER A 117 -6.01 6.62 2.99
C SER A 117 -6.74 7.83 2.41
N THR A 118 -7.62 7.59 1.43
CA THR A 118 -8.63 8.54 0.99
C THR A 118 -9.98 8.36 1.68
N ALA A 119 -10.20 7.20 2.31
CA ALA A 119 -11.22 7.03 3.35
C ALA A 119 -10.81 7.79 4.62
N ASP A 120 -11.80 8.29 5.38
CA ASP A 120 -11.56 8.92 6.67
C ASP A 120 -11.66 7.90 7.81
N ILE A 121 -11.06 8.24 8.94
CA ILE A 121 -11.16 7.50 10.21
C ILE A 121 -11.54 8.50 11.28
N SER A 122 -12.50 8.19 12.15
CA SER A 122 -12.88 9.13 13.21
C SER A 122 -11.77 9.30 14.25
N ASN A 123 -11.75 10.45 14.94
CA ASN A 123 -10.81 10.67 16.04
C ASN A 123 -10.97 9.63 17.14
N GLU A 124 -12.22 9.25 17.42
CA GLU A 124 -12.60 8.27 18.44
C GLU A 124 -12.08 6.87 18.08
N SER A 125 -12.23 6.46 16.82
CA SER A 125 -11.73 5.17 16.33
C SER A 125 -10.20 5.09 16.43
N PHE A 126 -9.50 6.12 15.93
CA PHE A 126 -8.04 6.20 16.05
C PHE A 126 -7.57 6.22 17.51
N TRP A 127 -8.22 7.02 18.35
CA TRP A 127 -7.83 7.17 19.76
C TRP A 127 -8.09 5.90 20.56
N GLY A 128 -9.20 5.21 20.29
CA GLY A 128 -9.60 3.98 20.97
C GLY A 128 -8.73 2.77 20.64
N GLN A 129 -8.21 2.65 19.41
CA GLN A 129 -7.36 1.55 18.92
C GLN A 129 -7.92 0.13 19.02
N LYS A 130 -9.16 -0.04 19.49
CA LYS A 130 -9.84 -1.33 19.45
C LYS A 130 -10.17 -1.72 18.01
N GLU A 131 -10.69 -0.74 17.26
CA GLU A 131 -11.16 -0.89 15.89
C GLU A 131 -10.78 0.40 15.14
N LEU A 132 -9.91 0.28 14.14
CA LEU A 132 -9.53 1.37 13.25
C LEU A 132 -10.40 1.26 12.00
N ALA A 133 -11.43 2.10 11.93
CA ALA A 133 -12.50 1.98 10.96
C ALA A 133 -12.37 3.08 9.90
N PHE A 134 -11.95 2.69 8.70
CA PHE A 134 -11.77 3.56 7.54
C PHE A 134 -13.01 3.49 6.67
N HIS A 135 -13.74 4.60 6.61
CA HIS A 135 -15.04 4.73 5.95
C HIS A 135 -15.09 5.95 5.04
N HIS A 136 -16.17 6.07 4.27
CA HIS A 136 -16.41 7.21 3.39
C HIS A 136 -15.28 7.40 2.37
N LEU A 137 -14.93 6.33 1.64
CA LEU A 137 -13.97 6.38 0.55
C LEU A 137 -14.25 7.55 -0.40
N GLN A 138 -13.29 8.48 -0.49
CA GLN A 138 -13.37 9.64 -1.37
C GLN A 138 -12.74 9.36 -2.74
N GLU A 139 -12.99 10.24 -3.71
CA GLU A 139 -12.57 10.10 -5.12
C GLU A 139 -11.06 10.22 -5.37
N GLY A 140 -10.26 10.53 -4.35
CA GLY A 140 -8.81 10.63 -4.51
C GLY A 140 -8.15 9.27 -4.80
N GLU A 141 -7.10 9.29 -5.63
CA GLU A 141 -6.26 8.11 -5.89
C GLU A 141 -4.98 8.12 -5.05
N ILE A 142 -4.38 6.94 -4.87
CA ILE A 142 -3.04 6.80 -4.30
C ILE A 142 -2.10 6.28 -5.39
N VAL A 143 -1.05 7.05 -5.66
CA VAL A 143 -0.02 6.70 -6.66
C VAL A 143 1.34 6.67 -5.99
N ASN A 144 1.98 5.51 -6.03
CA ASN A 144 3.37 5.33 -5.59
C ASN A 144 4.30 5.12 -6.77
N LEU A 145 5.19 6.08 -7.03
CA LEU A 145 6.32 5.95 -7.95
C LEU A 145 7.65 5.81 -7.19
N GLY A 146 7.69 6.16 -5.91
CA GLY A 146 8.90 6.19 -5.07
C GLY A 146 9.09 4.92 -4.25
N ALA A 147 9.71 5.07 -3.08
CA ALA A 147 9.94 3.98 -2.14
C ALA A 147 9.18 4.19 -0.84
N ILE A 148 8.34 3.23 -0.46
CA ILE A 148 7.69 3.14 0.85
C ILE A 148 8.33 1.97 1.61
N SER A 149 8.85 2.24 2.80
CA SER A 149 9.45 1.24 3.67
C SER A 149 8.88 1.35 5.07
N SER A 150 8.40 0.22 5.58
CA SER A 150 8.09 0.02 6.99
C SER A 150 9.09 -0.95 7.60
N ARG A 151 9.66 -0.58 8.76
CA ARG A 151 10.69 -1.42 9.43
C ARG A 151 10.11 -2.48 10.36
N GLU A 152 8.93 -2.23 10.92
CA GLU A 152 8.36 -3.04 12.01
C GLU A 152 6.90 -3.45 11.75
N GLY A 153 6.09 -2.59 11.12
CA GLY A 153 4.66 -2.80 10.94
C GLY A 153 4.22 -2.81 9.49
N ASP A 154 2.92 -2.64 9.30
CA ASP A 154 2.28 -2.78 7.99
C ASP A 154 2.44 -1.53 7.12
N VAL A 155 2.31 -1.73 5.79
CA VAL A 155 2.02 -0.67 4.84
C VAL A 155 0.62 -0.89 4.28
N ILE A 156 -0.30 0.04 4.52
CA ILE A 156 -1.70 -0.08 4.11
C ILE A 156 -2.09 1.13 3.25
N LEU A 157 -2.52 0.88 2.00
CA LEU A 157 -3.04 1.92 1.11
C LEU A 157 -4.55 1.66 0.90
N ILE A 158 -5.37 2.67 1.20
CA ILE A 158 -6.84 2.58 1.16
C ILE A 158 -7.36 3.68 0.24
N ALA A 159 -7.76 3.34 -0.99
CA ALA A 159 -8.27 4.29 -1.95
C ALA A 159 -9.06 3.61 -3.07
N ARG A 160 -9.90 4.38 -3.76
CA ARG A 160 -10.69 3.93 -4.91
C ARG A 160 -9.82 3.44 -6.07
N SER A 161 -8.72 4.15 -6.36
CA SER A 161 -7.65 3.77 -7.29
C SER A 161 -6.33 3.71 -6.54
N ILE A 162 -5.60 2.61 -6.71
CA ILE A 162 -4.24 2.46 -6.19
C ILE A 162 -3.33 2.02 -7.33
N LYS A 163 -2.26 2.80 -7.55
CA LYS A 163 -1.23 2.52 -8.56
C LYS A 163 0.13 2.42 -7.88
N ASN A 164 0.71 1.23 -7.84
CA ASN A 164 2.09 1.03 -7.40
C ASN A 164 2.99 0.76 -8.60
N ARG A 165 3.87 1.72 -8.91
CA ARG A 165 4.94 1.59 -9.92
C ARG A 165 6.34 1.70 -9.29
N GLY A 166 6.40 2.05 -8.01
CA GLY A 166 7.61 2.13 -7.22
C GLY A 166 7.87 0.86 -6.41
N ARG A 167 8.40 1.03 -5.20
CA ARG A 167 8.67 -0.07 -4.26
C ARG A 167 7.86 0.10 -2.97
N ILE A 168 7.32 -0.99 -2.47
CA ILE A 168 6.77 -1.11 -1.12
C ILE A 168 7.50 -2.23 -0.39
N TYR A 169 8.07 -1.95 0.78
CA TYR A 169 8.88 -2.88 1.56
C TYR A 169 8.43 -2.93 3.02
N ALA A 170 7.96 -4.08 3.48
CA ALA A 170 7.50 -4.31 4.85
C ALA A 170 7.90 -5.73 5.32
N PRO A 171 9.19 -6.02 5.52
CA PRO A 171 9.69 -7.39 5.71
C PRO A 171 9.18 -8.09 6.98
N GLN A 172 8.73 -7.32 7.97
CA GLN A 172 8.19 -7.82 9.24
C GLN A 172 6.68 -7.57 9.37
N GLY A 173 6.03 -7.06 8.32
CA GLY A 173 4.62 -6.70 8.32
C GLY A 173 3.91 -7.10 7.05
N GLN A 174 2.68 -6.64 6.91
CA GLN A 174 1.83 -6.87 5.75
C GLN A 174 1.84 -5.65 4.82
N VAL A 175 1.69 -5.91 3.52
CA VAL A 175 1.30 -4.88 2.56
C VAL A 175 -0.15 -5.13 2.16
N ILE A 176 -1.03 -4.19 2.47
CA ILE A 176 -2.45 -4.26 2.12
C ILE A 176 -2.77 -3.09 1.18
N LEU A 177 -3.19 -3.38 -0.05
CA LEU A 177 -3.78 -2.37 -0.92
C LEU A 177 -5.26 -2.71 -1.08
N THR A 178 -6.15 -1.79 -0.73
CA THR A 178 -7.59 -2.04 -0.84
C THR A 178 -8.37 -0.87 -1.42
N THR A 179 -9.35 -1.21 -2.27
CA THR A 179 -10.36 -0.26 -2.78
C THR A 179 -11.69 -0.34 -2.04
N THR A 180 -11.74 -1.10 -0.95
CA THR A 180 -12.91 -1.21 -0.06
C THR A 180 -12.74 -0.33 1.17
N GLU A 181 -13.84 -0.08 1.87
CA GLU A 181 -13.73 0.36 3.26
C GLU A 181 -13.11 -0.77 4.10
N MET A 182 -12.51 -0.43 5.23
CA MET A 182 -11.72 -1.39 6.00
C MET A 182 -11.83 -1.12 7.49
N VAL A 183 -11.97 -2.18 8.28
CA VAL A 183 -11.84 -2.15 9.74
C VAL A 183 -10.67 -3.01 10.15
N ILE A 184 -9.72 -2.42 10.86
CA ILE A 184 -8.56 -3.13 11.42
C ILE A 184 -8.81 -3.35 12.91
N HIS A 185 -8.60 -4.57 13.39
CA HIS A 185 -8.56 -4.94 14.80
C HIS A 185 -7.11 -5.27 15.19
N PRO A 186 -6.30 -4.27 15.61
CA PRO A 186 -4.85 -4.47 15.79
C PRO A 186 -4.51 -5.52 16.85
N GLN A 187 -5.33 -5.64 17.91
CA GLN A 187 -5.13 -6.59 19.01
C GLN A 187 -5.42 -8.04 18.60
N GLU A 188 -6.30 -8.23 17.62
CA GLU A 188 -6.70 -9.54 17.11
C GLU A 188 -5.93 -9.94 15.85
N LYS A 189 -5.05 -9.06 15.34
CA LYS A 189 -4.38 -9.20 14.04
C LYS A 189 -5.38 -9.57 12.92
N ARG A 190 -6.53 -8.91 12.93
CA ARG A 190 -7.67 -9.20 12.03
C ARG A 190 -8.08 -7.95 11.28
N GLN A 191 -8.32 -8.10 9.99
CA GLN A 191 -8.94 -7.08 9.14
C GLN A 191 -10.32 -7.54 8.64
N ILE A 192 -11.23 -6.58 8.49
CA ILE A 192 -12.52 -6.75 7.81
C ILE A 192 -12.54 -5.77 6.63
N PHE A 193 -12.86 -6.30 5.46
CA PHE A 193 -13.08 -5.50 4.26
C PHE A 193 -14.58 -5.29 4.05
N ILE A 194 -14.98 -4.04 3.88
CA ILE A 194 -16.37 -3.63 3.77
C ILE A 194 -16.57 -3.07 2.37
N ARG A 195 -17.37 -3.78 1.57
CA ARG A 195 -17.65 -3.39 0.19
C ARG A 195 -18.52 -2.12 0.16
N PRO A 196 -18.15 -1.09 -0.63
CA PRO A 196 -19.02 0.05 -0.85
C PRO A 196 -20.28 -0.36 -1.63
N GLU A 197 -21.41 0.30 -1.37
CA GLU A 197 -22.70 -0.03 -2.01
C GLU A 197 -22.73 0.25 -3.53
N LYS A 198 -21.89 1.18 -4.01
CA LYS A 198 -21.75 1.50 -5.43
C LYS A 198 -20.36 1.07 -5.89
N GLY A 199 -20.33 0.34 -7.01
CA GLY A 199 -19.09 0.01 -7.69
C GLY A 199 -18.31 1.28 -8.02
N VAL A 200 -17.00 1.21 -7.86
CA VAL A 200 -16.07 2.30 -8.15
C VAL A 200 -15.38 1.99 -9.48
N GLU A 201 -15.23 2.99 -10.36
CA GLU A 201 -14.62 2.84 -11.70
C GLU A 201 -13.09 2.62 -11.69
N GLU A 202 -12.55 2.09 -10.61
CA GLU A 202 -11.12 2.06 -10.34
C GLU A 202 -10.74 0.79 -9.54
N GLY A 203 -9.47 0.40 -9.63
CA GLY A 203 -8.95 -0.86 -9.10
C GLY A 203 -7.53 -0.72 -8.60
N ILE A 204 -6.80 -1.84 -8.58
CA ILE A 204 -5.41 -1.90 -8.13
C ILE A 204 -4.51 -2.26 -9.32
N ASP A 205 -3.56 -1.39 -9.63
CA ASP A 205 -2.51 -1.64 -10.62
C ASP A 205 -1.15 -1.70 -9.91
N ASN A 206 -0.53 -2.88 -9.94
CA ASN A 206 0.84 -3.07 -9.50
C ASN A 206 1.74 -3.45 -10.68
N SER A 207 2.58 -2.51 -11.09
CA SER A 207 3.70 -2.73 -12.02
C SER A 207 5.06 -2.60 -11.33
N GLY A 208 5.06 -2.20 -10.05
CA GLY A 208 6.26 -2.07 -9.21
C GLY A 208 6.61 -3.32 -8.42
N LEU A 209 7.43 -3.13 -7.39
CA LEU A 209 7.87 -4.16 -6.47
C LEU A 209 7.13 -4.05 -5.13
N ILE A 210 6.62 -5.18 -4.65
CA ILE A 210 6.09 -5.31 -3.29
C ILE A 210 6.80 -6.47 -2.60
N GLU A 211 7.38 -6.19 -1.44
CA GLU A 211 8.13 -7.15 -0.63
C GLU A 211 7.66 -7.09 0.81
N ALA A 212 7.07 -8.16 1.34
CA ALA A 212 6.46 -8.16 2.67
C ALA A 212 6.45 -9.54 3.32
N GLN A 213 6.05 -9.66 4.58
CA GLN A 213 5.75 -10.98 5.15
C GLN A 213 4.46 -11.55 4.55
N ALA A 214 3.44 -10.71 4.39
CA ALA A 214 2.21 -11.03 3.68
C ALA A 214 1.77 -9.89 2.77
N ILE A 215 1.20 -10.22 1.62
CA ILE A 215 0.71 -9.26 0.63
C ILE A 215 -0.77 -9.55 0.39
N HIS A 216 -1.62 -8.52 0.50
CA HIS A 216 -3.06 -8.62 0.32
C HIS A 216 -3.55 -7.49 -0.58
N LEU A 217 -4.05 -7.82 -1.76
CA LEU A 217 -4.77 -6.88 -2.62
C LEU A 217 -6.26 -7.24 -2.58
N GLU A 218 -7.11 -6.27 -2.22
CA GLU A 218 -8.55 -6.50 -2.17
C GLU A 218 -9.33 -5.39 -2.86
N THR A 219 -10.27 -5.77 -3.72
CA THR A 219 -11.08 -4.80 -4.44
C THR A 219 -12.54 -5.23 -4.54
N GLY A 220 -13.43 -4.24 -4.35
CA GLY A 220 -14.85 -4.36 -4.65
C GLY A 220 -15.20 -3.86 -6.06
N SER A 221 -14.20 -3.57 -6.90
CA SER A 221 -14.37 -3.05 -8.25
C SER A 221 -15.01 -4.10 -9.17
N PRO A 222 -16.09 -3.78 -9.91
CA PRO A 222 -16.76 -4.73 -10.79
C PRO A 222 -16.15 -4.84 -12.20
N TYR A 223 -14.89 -4.42 -12.38
CA TYR A 223 -14.29 -4.24 -13.71
C TYR A 223 -13.39 -5.41 -14.11
N ALA A 224 -13.22 -5.59 -15.42
CA ALA A 224 -12.35 -6.62 -16.02
C ALA A 224 -10.84 -6.44 -15.73
N HIS A 225 -10.48 -5.41 -14.98
CA HIS A 225 -9.12 -5.06 -14.61
C HIS A 225 -9.09 -4.56 -13.15
N ALA A 226 -9.90 -5.20 -12.30
CA ALA A 226 -10.03 -4.84 -10.90
C ALA A 226 -8.69 -4.99 -10.15
N ILE A 227 -7.92 -6.03 -10.48
CA ILE A 227 -6.51 -6.16 -10.09
C ILE A 227 -5.66 -6.49 -11.32
N ASN A 228 -4.72 -5.60 -11.64
CA ASN A 228 -3.69 -5.84 -12.65
C ASN A 228 -2.32 -5.92 -11.98
N HIS A 229 -1.67 -7.07 -12.06
CA HIS A 229 -0.32 -7.28 -11.56
C HIS A 229 0.63 -7.62 -12.71
N SER A 230 1.57 -6.71 -13.00
CA SER A 230 2.64 -6.89 -14.01
C SER A 230 4.04 -6.71 -13.43
N GLY A 231 4.14 -6.38 -12.14
CA GLY A 231 5.40 -6.21 -11.43
C GLY A 231 5.85 -7.48 -10.71
N VAL A 232 6.44 -7.29 -9.52
CA VAL A 232 6.92 -8.40 -8.67
C VAL A 232 6.31 -8.28 -7.28
N MET A 233 5.75 -9.37 -6.76
CA MET A 233 5.37 -9.52 -5.36
C MET A 233 6.15 -10.66 -4.76
N LYS A 234 6.88 -10.40 -3.68
CA LYS A 234 7.68 -11.43 -3.00
C LYS A 234 7.38 -11.41 -1.51
N THR A 235 7.15 -12.60 -0.97
CA THR A 235 6.98 -12.75 0.48
C THR A 235 8.22 -13.28 1.16
N PHE A 236 8.41 -12.86 2.41
CA PHE A 236 9.39 -13.44 3.31
C PHE A 236 8.71 -14.51 4.16
N SER A 237 9.28 -15.71 4.13
CA SER A 237 8.91 -16.78 5.06
C SER A 237 9.88 -16.77 6.23
N ILE A 238 9.33 -16.73 7.45
CA ILE A 238 10.09 -17.02 8.67
C ILE A 238 9.65 -18.38 9.20
N GLN A 239 10.51 -19.08 9.95
CA GLN A 239 10.34 -20.49 10.30
C GLN A 239 8.97 -20.85 10.92
N GLU A 240 8.30 -19.91 11.60
CA GLU A 240 6.98 -20.10 12.24
C GLU A 240 5.80 -19.48 11.46
N GLU A 241 6.05 -18.54 10.54
CA GLU A 241 5.01 -17.84 9.76
C GLU A 241 5.38 -17.84 8.27
N LYS A 242 4.64 -18.66 7.51
CA LYS A 242 4.79 -18.79 6.06
C LYS A 242 4.31 -17.52 5.34
N GLY A 243 5.04 -17.13 4.29
CA GLY A 243 4.68 -16.02 3.41
C GLY A 243 3.35 -16.27 2.69
N ARG A 244 2.55 -15.22 2.51
CA ARG A 244 1.22 -15.33 1.87
C ARG A 244 0.95 -14.18 0.90
N ILE A 245 0.43 -14.50 -0.27
CA ILE A 245 -0.06 -13.55 -1.27
C ILE A 245 -1.54 -13.84 -1.51
N PHE A 246 -2.40 -12.87 -1.23
CA PHE A 246 -3.84 -12.92 -1.49
C PHE A 246 -4.25 -11.82 -2.47
N LEU A 247 -4.79 -12.17 -3.62
CA LEU A 247 -5.42 -11.22 -4.53
C LEU A 247 -6.91 -11.54 -4.62
N VAL A 248 -7.78 -10.62 -4.22
CA VAL A 248 -9.23 -10.82 -4.14
C VAL A 248 -9.97 -9.72 -4.88
N ALA A 249 -10.67 -10.09 -5.95
CA ALA A 249 -11.59 -9.22 -6.68
C ALA A 249 -13.01 -9.76 -6.55
N HIS A 250 -13.87 -9.10 -5.78
CA HIS A 250 -15.20 -9.64 -5.44
C HIS A 250 -16.20 -9.65 -6.61
N GLN A 251 -16.02 -8.81 -7.63
CA GLN A 251 -16.96 -8.63 -8.75
C GLN A 251 -16.25 -8.35 -10.09
N GLY A 252 -14.93 -8.51 -10.12
CA GLY A 252 -14.11 -8.13 -11.25
C GLY A 252 -13.00 -9.15 -11.46
N ASP A 253 -12.12 -8.84 -12.40
CA ASP A 253 -11.13 -9.80 -12.85
C ASP A 253 -9.75 -9.51 -12.25
N ILE A 254 -8.96 -10.58 -12.18
CA ILE A 254 -7.54 -10.53 -11.83
C ILE A 254 -6.73 -10.90 -13.08
N ALA A 255 -5.82 -10.00 -13.48
CA ALA A 255 -4.83 -10.27 -14.53
C ALA A 255 -3.41 -10.29 -13.93
N VAL A 256 -2.70 -11.40 -14.10
CA VAL A 256 -1.31 -11.59 -13.66
C VAL A 256 -0.40 -11.76 -14.88
N ASN A 257 0.50 -10.81 -15.09
CA ASN A 257 1.54 -10.82 -16.12
C ASN A 257 2.93 -10.52 -15.54
N GLY A 258 3.10 -10.76 -14.25
CA GLY A 258 4.33 -10.57 -13.50
C GLY A 258 4.58 -11.72 -12.54
N GLU A 259 5.45 -11.50 -11.56
CA GLU A 259 5.90 -12.55 -10.64
C GLU A 259 5.18 -12.46 -9.28
N LEU A 260 4.70 -13.60 -8.79
CA LEU A 260 4.22 -13.81 -7.43
C LEU A 260 5.07 -14.91 -6.78
N THR A 261 5.85 -14.57 -5.76
CA THR A 261 6.79 -15.49 -5.10
C THR A 261 6.47 -15.64 -3.61
N ALA A 262 6.16 -16.84 -3.17
CA ALA A 262 5.93 -17.17 -1.77
C ALA A 262 6.56 -18.51 -1.37
N PRO A 263 7.89 -18.54 -1.09
CA PRO A 263 8.60 -19.78 -0.79
C PRO A 263 8.02 -20.49 0.43
N SER A 264 7.73 -21.80 0.31
CA SER A 264 6.97 -22.60 1.31
C SER A 264 5.57 -22.08 1.67
N GLY A 265 5.13 -21.01 1.00
CA GLY A 265 4.01 -20.17 1.38
C GLY A 265 2.73 -20.49 0.62
N THR A 266 1.87 -19.49 0.50
CA THR A 266 0.61 -19.64 -0.22
C THR A 266 0.38 -18.46 -1.15
N ILE A 267 -0.02 -18.75 -2.39
CA ILE A 267 -0.53 -17.78 -3.34
C ILE A 267 -1.99 -18.15 -3.60
N GLU A 268 -2.92 -17.26 -3.25
CA GLU A 268 -4.35 -17.47 -3.49
C GLU A 268 -4.94 -16.29 -4.26
N LEU A 269 -5.55 -16.58 -5.41
CA LEU A 269 -6.29 -15.60 -6.21
C LEU A 269 -7.77 -15.99 -6.24
N ALA A 270 -8.66 -15.04 -6.00
CA ALA A 270 -10.11 -15.23 -6.06
C ALA A 270 -10.77 -14.08 -6.83
N ALA A 271 -11.49 -14.40 -7.90
CA ALA A 271 -12.08 -13.40 -8.80
C ALA A 271 -13.28 -13.95 -9.57
N GLU A 272 -13.98 -13.08 -10.31
CA GLU A 272 -14.95 -13.52 -11.32
C GLU A 272 -14.24 -14.27 -12.45
N ASN A 273 -13.27 -13.60 -13.09
CA ASN A 273 -12.35 -14.22 -14.03
C ASN A 273 -10.89 -14.04 -13.60
N ILE A 274 -10.07 -15.06 -13.81
CA ILE A 274 -8.62 -15.01 -13.56
C ILE A 274 -7.87 -15.28 -14.85
N SER A 275 -7.01 -14.35 -15.24
CA SER A 275 -6.08 -14.50 -16.36
C SER A 275 -4.63 -14.50 -15.88
N VAL A 276 -3.92 -15.61 -16.08
CA VAL A 276 -2.46 -15.65 -15.93
C VAL A 276 -1.85 -15.61 -17.33
N LEU A 277 -1.33 -14.45 -17.68
CA LEU A 277 -0.84 -14.10 -19.01
C LEU A 277 0.56 -14.69 -19.25
N LYS A 278 1.05 -14.59 -20.49
CA LYS A 278 2.32 -15.19 -20.94
C LYS A 278 3.53 -14.98 -20.02
N GLU A 279 3.68 -13.83 -19.36
CA GLU A 279 4.81 -13.56 -18.46
C GLU A 279 4.46 -13.80 -16.97
N GLY A 280 3.24 -14.23 -16.67
CA GLY A 280 2.79 -14.55 -15.33
C GLY A 280 3.53 -15.76 -14.76
N ALA A 281 4.15 -15.58 -13.58
CA ALA A 281 4.87 -16.62 -12.87
C ALA A 281 4.41 -16.68 -11.41
N LEU A 282 3.95 -17.84 -10.98
CA LEU A 282 3.53 -18.12 -9.60
C LEU A 282 4.46 -19.18 -9.03
N ASP A 283 5.29 -18.80 -8.06
CA ASP A 283 6.35 -19.64 -7.51
C ASP A 283 6.24 -19.76 -5.99
N THR A 284 6.08 -20.98 -5.49
CA THR A 284 6.12 -21.30 -4.05
C THR A 284 7.19 -22.33 -3.69
N SER A 285 8.14 -22.55 -4.60
CA SER A 285 9.23 -23.52 -4.45
C SER A 285 10.14 -23.16 -3.29
N GLU A 286 10.70 -24.19 -2.65
CA GLU A 286 11.68 -24.05 -1.56
C GLU A 286 12.52 -25.33 -1.44
N ASP A 287 13.61 -25.30 -0.68
CA ASP A 287 14.52 -26.44 -0.53
C ASP A 287 13.87 -27.69 0.08
N TYR A 288 12.97 -27.51 1.05
CA TYR A 288 12.44 -28.62 1.86
C TYR A 288 10.94 -28.85 1.67
N HIS A 289 10.12 -27.79 1.75
CA HIS A 289 8.67 -27.91 1.65
C HIS A 289 8.15 -26.83 0.73
N ALA A 290 7.71 -27.21 -0.46
CA ALA A 290 7.05 -26.26 -1.35
C ALA A 290 5.73 -25.76 -0.77
N GLY A 291 5.25 -24.65 -1.29
CA GLY A 291 3.98 -24.05 -0.91
C GLY A 291 2.81 -24.50 -1.78
N CYS A 292 1.76 -23.69 -1.75
CA CYS A 292 0.52 -23.95 -2.46
C CYS A 292 0.12 -22.76 -3.34
N VAL A 293 -0.35 -23.04 -4.54
CA VAL A 293 -1.00 -22.07 -5.42
C VAL A 293 -2.47 -22.46 -5.56
N THR A 294 -3.38 -21.53 -5.31
CA THR A 294 -4.82 -21.73 -5.45
C THR A 294 -5.45 -20.62 -6.27
N LEU A 295 -6.08 -20.97 -7.38
CA LEU A 295 -6.88 -20.04 -8.19
C LEU A 295 -8.35 -20.42 -8.10
N LYS A 296 -9.21 -19.47 -7.74
CA LYS A 296 -10.67 -19.63 -7.65
C LYS A 296 -11.34 -18.60 -8.55
N GLY A 297 -11.62 -18.98 -9.80
CA GLY A 297 -12.41 -18.18 -10.73
C GLY A 297 -13.88 -18.57 -10.63
N LEU A 298 -14.77 -17.62 -10.34
CA LEU A 298 -16.21 -17.92 -10.25
C LEU A 298 -16.76 -18.32 -11.63
N GLU A 299 -16.35 -17.62 -12.69
CA GLU A 299 -16.74 -17.93 -14.07
C GLU A 299 -15.61 -18.65 -14.79
N SER A 300 -14.45 -18.01 -14.96
CA SER A 300 -13.37 -18.57 -15.76
C SER A 300 -11.96 -18.42 -15.18
N ILE A 301 -11.09 -19.37 -15.57
CA ILE A 301 -9.64 -19.28 -15.43
C ILE A 301 -9.03 -19.50 -16.81
N GLN A 302 -8.18 -18.57 -17.24
CA GLN A 302 -7.37 -18.68 -18.44
C GLN A 302 -5.89 -18.55 -18.09
N VAL A 303 -5.11 -19.58 -18.37
CA VAL A 303 -3.65 -19.58 -18.26
C VAL A 303 -3.05 -19.66 -19.66
N GLU A 304 -2.35 -18.61 -20.07
CA GLU A 304 -1.77 -18.51 -21.42
C GLU A 304 -0.49 -19.32 -21.58
N LYS A 305 -0.18 -19.68 -22.83
CA LYS A 305 1.11 -20.28 -23.19
C LYS A 305 2.28 -19.39 -22.78
N GLY A 306 3.16 -19.93 -21.93
CA GLY A 306 4.34 -19.26 -21.38
C GLY A 306 4.23 -18.94 -19.90
N ALA A 307 3.01 -18.88 -19.36
CA ALA A 307 2.77 -18.73 -17.93
C ALA A 307 3.35 -19.92 -17.15
N LYS A 308 3.86 -19.67 -15.94
CA LYS A 308 4.57 -20.66 -15.12
C LYS A 308 3.97 -20.78 -13.73
N PHE A 309 3.79 -22.03 -13.30
CA PHE A 309 3.43 -22.39 -11.95
C PHE A 309 4.49 -23.34 -11.43
N VAL A 310 5.20 -22.96 -10.36
CA VAL A 310 6.31 -23.75 -9.82
C VAL A 310 6.11 -23.92 -8.32
N THR A 311 6.01 -25.16 -7.88
CA THR A 311 5.83 -25.51 -6.48
C THR A 311 6.76 -26.69 -6.14
N ASN A 312 8.04 -26.61 -6.48
CA ASN A 312 8.99 -27.72 -6.32
C ASN A 312 9.67 -27.71 -4.94
N SER A 313 9.99 -28.90 -4.43
CA SER A 313 11.01 -29.06 -3.38
C SER A 313 12.37 -29.37 -4.00
N TYR A 314 13.39 -28.51 -3.82
CA TYR A 314 14.65 -28.64 -4.57
C TYR A 314 15.63 -29.67 -4.01
N LEU A 315 15.69 -29.84 -2.69
CA LEU A 315 16.65 -30.74 -2.04
C LEU A 315 15.97 -32.02 -1.55
N GLN A 316 14.95 -31.87 -0.72
CA GLN A 316 14.28 -33.01 -0.08
C GLN A 316 12.92 -32.61 0.48
N GLY A 317 11.87 -33.31 0.07
CA GLY A 317 10.54 -33.23 0.66
C GLY A 317 9.46 -33.35 -0.40
N ASP A 318 8.21 -33.18 0.01
CA ASP A 318 7.10 -33.26 -0.90
C ASP A 318 7.02 -32.00 -1.78
N GLY A 319 6.68 -32.22 -3.05
CA GLY A 319 6.24 -31.18 -3.95
C GLY A 319 5.03 -30.43 -3.39
N GLY A 320 4.80 -29.24 -3.92
CA GLY A 320 3.71 -28.38 -3.51
C GLY A 320 2.41 -28.73 -4.21
N GLU A 321 1.39 -27.91 -3.99
CA GLU A 321 0.06 -28.13 -4.56
C GLU A 321 -0.34 -26.97 -5.46
N ILE A 322 -0.88 -27.28 -6.65
CA ILE A 322 -1.51 -26.31 -7.54
C ILE A 322 -2.99 -26.72 -7.70
N THR A 323 -3.89 -25.88 -7.18
CA THR A 323 -5.33 -26.09 -7.26
C THR A 323 -5.99 -24.98 -8.06
N LEU A 324 -6.65 -25.37 -9.16
CA LEU A 324 -7.40 -24.47 -10.02
C LEU A 324 -8.88 -24.86 -10.00
N TRP A 325 -9.74 -23.94 -9.57
CA TRP A 325 -11.18 -24.15 -9.54
C TRP A 325 -11.89 -23.07 -10.35
N SER A 326 -12.71 -23.50 -11.30
CA SER A 326 -13.53 -22.63 -12.14
C SER A 326 -14.97 -23.12 -12.16
N GLY A 327 -15.93 -22.20 -12.04
CA GLY A 327 -17.36 -22.53 -12.11
C GLY A 327 -17.86 -22.89 -13.51
N GLU A 328 -17.30 -22.28 -14.57
CA GLU A 328 -17.74 -22.52 -15.94
C GLU A 328 -16.61 -23.01 -16.87
N LYS A 329 -15.47 -22.31 -16.91
CA LYS A 329 -14.44 -22.53 -17.94
C LYS A 329 -13.02 -22.43 -17.42
N LEU A 330 -12.28 -23.53 -17.56
CA LEU A 330 -10.84 -23.60 -17.32
C LEU A 330 -10.09 -23.84 -18.65
N ILE A 331 -9.24 -22.90 -19.06
CA ILE A 331 -8.24 -23.09 -20.12
C ILE A 331 -6.85 -23.03 -19.49
N PHE A 332 -6.05 -24.07 -19.70
CA PHE A 332 -4.67 -24.12 -19.24
C PHE A 332 -3.72 -24.46 -20.39
N GLU A 333 -2.92 -23.47 -20.82
CA GLU A 333 -1.89 -23.60 -21.86
C GLU A 333 -0.46 -23.33 -21.32
N GLY A 334 -0.33 -23.08 -20.01
CA GLY A 334 0.93 -22.79 -19.33
C GLY A 334 1.76 -24.04 -18.97
N GLU A 335 2.78 -23.82 -18.15
CA GLU A 335 3.66 -24.87 -17.60
C GLU A 335 3.42 -24.97 -16.09
N ALA A 336 3.27 -26.19 -15.57
CA ALA A 336 3.15 -26.48 -14.14
C ALA A 336 4.22 -27.50 -13.71
N GLN A 337 4.89 -27.23 -12.59
CA GLN A 337 5.87 -28.11 -11.96
C GLN A 337 5.58 -28.16 -10.45
N SER A 338 5.45 -29.36 -9.90
CA SER A 338 5.16 -29.63 -8.48
C SER A 338 5.98 -30.81 -8.00
#